data_AF-A0A523VA62-F1
#
_entry.id   AF-A0A523VA62-F1
#
_cell.length_a   1.000
_cell.length_b   1.000
_cell.length_c   1.000
_cell.angle_alpha   90.00
_cell.angle_beta   90.00
_cell.angle_gamma   90.00
#
_symmetry.space_group_name_H-M   'P 1'
#
loop_
_entity.id
_entity.type
_entity.pdbx_description
1 polymer ?
#
loop_
_entity_poly.entity_id
_entity_poly.type
_entity_poly.pdbx_seq_one_letter_code
_entity_poly.pdbx_strand_id
1 'polypeptide(L)' 'MTEPQAPPARLLKKASRAIDEFSLIEEGDRVAVAVSGGKASRTLLELLLAHQKKTHHRYELLALHVVGRLRRLRRPAPPA' A
#
# COMPACT_ATOMS: atom_id res chain seq x y z
N MET A 1 3.21 -13.26 -16.31
CA MET A 1 3.29 -12.26 -15.23
C MET A 1 3.49 -10.92 -15.90
N THR A 2 2.50 -10.03 -15.84
CA THR A 2 2.56 -8.71 -16.49
C THR A 2 3.64 -7.87 -15.81
N GLU A 3 4.50 -7.20 -16.57
CA GLU A 3 5.44 -6.23 -16.01
C GLU A 3 4.69 -5.12 -15.26
N PRO A 4 5.21 -4.65 -14.11
CA PRO A 4 4.62 -3.52 -13.41
C PRO A 4 4.66 -2.29 -14.29
N GLN A 5 3.49 -1.75 -14.62
CA GLN A 5 3.39 -0.51 -15.37
C GLN A 5 3.89 0.63 -14.48
N ALA A 6 4.86 1.40 -14.97
CA ALA A 6 5.40 2.51 -14.19
C ALA A 6 4.28 3.53 -13.87
N PRO A 7 4.13 3.97 -12.62
CA PRO A 7 3.06 4.88 -12.24
C PRO A 7 3.28 6.25 -12.91
N PRO A 8 2.21 7.00 -13.20
CA PRO A 8 2.33 8.32 -13.81
C PRO A 8 3.26 9.24 -13.01
N ALA A 9 4.22 9.87 -13.68
CA ALA A 9 5.25 10.70 -13.03
C ALA A 9 4.65 11.80 -12.11
N ARG A 10 3.51 12.38 -12.50
CA ARG A 10 2.78 13.37 -11.69
C ARG A 10 2.34 12.81 -10.33
N LEU A 11 1.91 11.56 -10.30
CA LEU A 11 1.41 10.91 -9.09
C LEU A 11 2.58 10.55 -8.17
N LEU A 12 3.69 10.05 -8.72
CA LEU A 12 4.93 9.79 -7.99
C LEU A 12 5.48 11.06 -7.32
N LYS A 13 5.48 12.19 -8.04
CA LYS A 13 5.93 13.47 -7.48
C LYS A 13 5.07 13.91 -6.30
N LYS A 14 3.74 13.79 -6.42
CA LYS A 14 2.81 14.12 -5.33
C LYS A 14 2.97 13.20 -4.12
N ALA A 15 3.11 11.90 -4.35
CA ALA A 15 3.30 10.91 -3.29
C ALA A 15 4.63 11.13 -2.55
N SER A 16 5.73 11.32 -3.29
CA SER A 16 7.05 11.57 -2.69
C SER A 16 7.03 12.84 -1.85
N ARG A 17 6.47 13.94 -2.38
CA ARG A 17 6.31 15.18 -1.60
C ARG A 17 5.54 14.95 -0.31
N ALA A 18 4.44 14.21 -0.34
CA ALA A 18 3.66 13.95 0.87
C ALA A 18 4.43 13.08 1.87
N ILE A 19 5.19 12.08 1.40
CA ILE A 19 6.03 11.24 2.26
C ILE A 19 7.07 12.10 2.98
N ASP A 20 7.76 12.98 2.25
CA ASP A 20 8.81 13.84 2.80
C ASP A 20 8.23 14.95 3.70
N GLU A 21 7.13 15.59 3.28
CA GLU A 21 6.50 16.72 3.98
C GLU A 21 5.86 16.33 5.32
N PHE A 22 5.38 15.09 5.42
CA PHE A 22 4.71 14.59 6.62
C PHE A 22 5.49 13.48 7.35
N SER A 23 6.74 13.24 6.96
CA SER A 23 7.59 12.18 7.55
C SER A 23 6.87 10.84 7.65
N LEU A 24 6.20 10.43 6.57
CA LEU A 24 5.36 9.21 6.57
C LEU A 24 6.18 7.92 6.53
N ILE A 25 7.39 8.00 5.98
CA ILE A 25 8.33 6.87 5.85
C ILE A 25 9.72 7.40 6.13
N GLU A 26 10.42 6.76 7.04
CA GLU A 26 11.78 7.10 7.46
C GLU A 26 12.76 5.96 7.18
N GLU A 27 14.05 6.21 7.40
CA GLU A 27 15.11 5.22 7.20
C GLU A 27 14.91 4.02 8.15
N GLY A 28 14.97 2.80 7.61
CA GLY A 28 14.83 1.57 8.38
C GLY A 28 13.39 1.12 8.63
N ASP A 29 12.39 1.86 8.15
CA ASP A 29 10.99 1.48 8.29
C ASP A 29 10.65 0.16 7.60
N ARG A 30 9.65 -0.54 8.13
CA ARG A 30 9.03 -1.72 7.49
C ARG A 30 7.58 -1.42 7.18
N VAL A 31 7.32 -1.13 5.91
CA VAL A 31 6.02 -0.66 5.44
C VAL A 31 5.22 -1.82 4.86
N ALA A 32 4.04 -2.08 5.43
CA ALA A 32 3.09 -3.06 4.90
C ALA A 32 1.99 -2.36 4.09
N VAL A 33 1.82 -2.77 2.83
CA VAL A 33 0.80 -2.23 1.92
C VAL A 33 -0.33 -3.24 1.76
N ALA A 34 -1.52 -2.88 2.21
CA ALA A 34 -2.72 -3.67 1.97
C ALA A 34 -3.15 -3.56 0.49
N VAL A 35 -3.02 -4.66 -0.25
CA VAL A 35 -3.42 -4.79 -1.64
C VAL A 35 -4.77 -5.50 -1.71
N SER A 36 -5.83 -4.80 -2.12
CA SER A 36 -7.17 -5.39 -2.21
C SER A 36 -7.45 -6.09 -3.54
N GLY A 37 -6.55 -5.92 -4.53
CA GLY A 37 -6.76 -6.35 -5.92
C GLY A 37 -7.31 -5.24 -6.81
N GLY A 38 -7.77 -4.13 -6.23
CA GLY A 38 -8.18 -2.94 -6.97
C GLY A 38 -7.01 -2.12 -7.51
N LYS A 39 -7.26 -1.35 -8.57
CA LYS A 39 -6.30 -0.46 -9.22
C LYS A 39 -5.60 0.47 -8.23
N ALA A 40 -6.35 1.12 -7.33
CA ALA A 40 -5.79 2.07 -6.38
C ALA A 40 -4.70 1.45 -5.48
N SER A 41 -4.98 0.28 -4.90
CA SER A 41 -4.03 -0.40 -4.02
C SER A 41 -2.77 -0.89 -4.75
N ARG A 42 -2.91 -1.32 -6.01
CA ARG A 42 -1.78 -1.69 -6.87
C ARG A 42 -0.95 -0.47 -7.26
N THR A 43 -1.62 0.62 -7.66
CA THR A 43 -0.94 1.88 -8.00
C THR A 43 -0.20 2.45 -6.78
N LEU A 44 -0.73 2.33 -5.56
CA LEU A 44 -0.01 2.75 -4.35
C LEU A 44 1.28 1.92 -4.15
N LEU A 45 1.19 0.59 -4.30
CA LEU A 45 2.36 -0.28 -4.21
C LEU A 45 3.42 0.10 -5.27
N GLU A 46 3.01 0.32 -6.52
CA GLU A 46 3.90 0.75 -7.61
C GLU A 46 4.55 2.12 -7.33
N LEU A 47 3.81 3.06 -6.74
CA LEU A 47 4.33 4.37 -6.34
C LEU A 47 5.40 4.25 -5.27
N LEU A 48 5.18 3.43 -4.24
CA LEU A 48 6.14 3.23 -3.16
C LEU A 48 7.40 2.51 -3.67
N LEU A 49 7.25 1.47 -4.50
CA LEU A 49 8.39 0.83 -5.17
C LEU A 49 9.19 1.81 -6.03
N ALA A 50 8.51 2.69 -6.77
CA ALA A 50 9.17 3.72 -7.58
C ALA A 50 9.81 4.83 -6.73
N HIS A 51 9.22 5.16 -5.58
CA HIS A 51 9.75 6.11 -4.62
C HIS A 51 11.05 5.57 -3.99
N GLN A 52 11.05 4.31 -3.53
CA GLN A 52 12.24 3.64 -2.96
C GLN A 52 13.43 3.65 -3.94
N LYS A 53 13.18 3.52 -5.25
CA LYS A 53 14.23 3.60 -6.28
C LYS A 53 14.82 5.00 -6.47
N LYS A 54 14.11 6.04 -6.06
CA LYS A 54 14.50 7.45 -6.29
C LYS A 54 15.00 8.15 -5.04
N THR A 55 14.61 7.70 -3.85
CA THR A 55 14.96 8.37 -2.60
C THR A 55 16.10 7.67 -1.88
N HIS A 56 16.65 8.36 -0.88
CA HIS A 56 17.70 7.81 -0.02
C HIS A 56 17.15 6.96 1.12
N HIS A 57 15.83 6.99 1.36
CA HIS A 57 15.17 6.19 2.40
C HIS A 57 15.23 4.71 2.03
N ARG A 58 16.06 3.95 2.75
CA ARG A 58 16.07 2.48 2.70
C ARG A 58 15.07 1.98 3.72
N TYR A 59 13.86 1.73 3.24
CA TYR A 59 12.81 1.05 3.99
C TYR A 59 12.48 -0.29 3.31
N GLU A 60 11.91 -1.23 4.07
CA GLU A 60 11.42 -2.50 3.55
C GLU A 60 9.94 -2.35 3.17
N LEU A 61 9.51 -2.97 2.06
CA LEU A 61 8.14 -2.90 1.58
C LEU A 61 7.54 -4.30 1.44
N LEU A 62 6.42 -4.55 2.13
CA LEU A 62 5.69 -5.81 2.09
C LEU A 62 4.28 -5.61 1.53
N ALA A 63 3.93 -6.33 0.46
CA ALA A 63 2.57 -6.34 -0.05
C ALA A 63 1.74 -7.43 0.64
N LEU A 64 0.62 -7.05 1.25
CA LEU A 64 -0.30 -7.96 1.95
C LEU A 64 -1.65 -8.03 1.22
N HIS A 65 -2.08 -9.24 0.87
CA HIS A 65 -3.42 -9.48 0.34
C HIS A 65 -4.18 -10.42 1.27
N VAL A 66 -5.29 -9.95 1.82
CA VAL A 66 -6.15 -10.75 2.71
C VAL A 66 -7.28 -11.37 1.92
N VAL A 67 -7.29 -12.71 1.87
CA VAL A 67 -8.38 -13.47 1.25
C VAL A 67 -9.34 -13.94 2.34
N GLY A 68 -10.48 -13.26 2.46
CA GLY A 68 -11.52 -13.59 3.41
C GLY A 68 -12.78 -14.15 2.74
N ARG A 69 -13.48 -15.07 3.40
CA ARG A 69 -14.85 -15.45 3.04
C ARG A 69 -15.79 -14.86 4.07
N LEU A 70 -16.73 -14.01 3.64
CA LEU A 70 -17.76 -13.49 4.53
C LEU A 70 -18.65 -14.65 5.00
N ARG A 71 -18.44 -15.09 6.23
CA ARG A 71 -19.44 -15.87 6.96
C ARG A 71 -20.38 -14.85 7.58
N ARG A 72 -21.67 -14.89 7.25
CA ARG A 72 -22.68 -14.10 7.97
C ARG A 72 -22.51 -14.43 9.45
N LEU A 73 -22.03 -13.48 10.24
CA LEU A 73 -22.05 -13.59 11.69
C LEU A 73 -23.54 -13.65 12.07
N ARG A 74 -24.03 -14.84 12.45
CA ARG A 74 -25.37 -14.94 13.03
C ARG A 74 -25.35 -14.04 14.27
N ARG A 75 -26.22 -13.02 14.31
CA ARG A 75 -26.46 -12.33 15.59
C ARG A 75 -26.91 -13.40 16.58
N PRO A 76 -26.30 -13.49 17.78
CA PRO A 76 -26.88 -14.31 18.83
C PRO A 76 -28.32 -13.85 19.06
N ALA A 77 -29.24 -14.79 19.23
CA ALA A 77 -30.61 -14.48 19.59
C ALA A 77 -30.61 -13.65 20.88
N PRO A 78 -31.48 -12.63 21.00
CA PRO A 78 -31.61 -11.91 22.27
C PRO A 78 -31.97 -12.91 23.39
N PRO A 79 -31.45 -12.72 24.61
CA PRO A 79 -31.90 -13.51 25.76
C PRO A 79 -33.41 -13.29 25.97
N ALA A 80 -34.11 -14.36 26.36
CA ALA A 80 -35.55 -14.38 26.63
C ALA A 80 -35.92 -13.50 27.83
#